data_AF-A0A2E4C6T4-F1
#
_entry.id   AF-A0A2E4C6T4-F1
#
_cell.length_a   1.000
_cell.length_b   1.000
_cell.length_c   1.000
_cell.angle_alpha   90.00
_cell.angle_beta   90.00
_cell.angle_gamma   90.00
#
_symmetry.space_group_name_H-M   'P 1'
#
loop_
_entity.id
_entity.type
_entity.pdbx_description
1 polymer ?
#
loop_
_entity_poly.entity_id
_entity_poly.type
_entity_poly.pdbx_seq_one_letter_code
_entity_poly.pdbx_strand_id
1 'polypeptide(L)'
;MPWHHGVPDTLFEVECEGHRHTILWSAGDLLLSDHPNVGAERALVALGGSRPPCLAILDLWRFALADGGFIEEWASQYKADHQRRWWLKTALERLRSEGVQDFLYDLPRDKAVKMGEVITTLPHEFLDRAMAAVVDAGDKRGWDFSPSMHRHITEATKLRARRSIVQALAHQRPSVPSPALIPFKCIVELSDVPSVSGLLSGRDSYVEISLHPRWLSEVWARGVSVSAGRFTLEVTEHNEVATLHQIEWAKAKDGLKPSVVKHQL
;
A
#
# COMPACT_ATOMS: atom_id res chain seq x y z
N MET A 1 -5.13 13.75 -10.94
CA MET A 1 -5.17 14.29 -9.57
C MET A 1 -4.13 13.56 -8.72
N PRO A 2 -3.67 14.11 -7.59
CA PRO A 2 -2.83 13.34 -6.67
C PRO A 2 -3.54 12.08 -6.19
N TRP A 3 -2.81 10.98 -5.98
CA TRP A 3 -3.39 9.69 -5.57
C TRP A 3 -4.23 9.77 -4.28
N HIS A 4 -3.89 10.70 -3.38
CA HIS A 4 -4.58 10.92 -2.11
C HIS A 4 -5.93 11.64 -2.26
N HIS A 5 -6.34 12.02 -3.48
CA HIS A 5 -7.65 12.63 -3.73
C HIS A 5 -8.79 11.62 -3.50
N GLY A 6 -9.77 12.00 -2.69
CA GLY A 6 -10.88 11.13 -2.29
C GLY A 6 -10.49 10.03 -1.29
N VAL A 7 -9.24 10.02 -0.81
CA VAL A 7 -8.78 9.10 0.22
C VAL A 7 -9.17 9.67 1.59
N PRO A 8 -9.90 8.91 2.44
CA PRO A 8 -10.29 9.39 3.76
C PRO A 8 -9.08 9.66 4.65
N ASP A 9 -9.21 10.71 5.46
CA ASP A 9 -8.29 11.02 6.54
C ASP A 9 -8.14 9.85 7.50
N THR A 10 -6.96 9.74 8.11
CA THR A 10 -6.66 8.68 9.07
C THR A 10 -5.94 9.29 10.26
N LEU A 11 -6.30 8.89 11.47
CA LEU A 11 -5.70 9.42 12.68
C LEU A 11 -5.31 8.33 13.67
N PHE A 12 -4.38 8.65 14.56
CA PHE A 12 -4.10 7.85 15.74
C PHE A 12 -3.57 8.73 16.87
N GLU A 13 -3.65 8.20 18.08
CA GLU A 13 -3.19 8.91 19.28
C GLU A 13 -1.79 8.47 19.70
N VAL A 14 -1.03 9.41 20.25
CA VAL A 14 0.28 9.17 20.87
C VAL A 14 0.33 9.85 22.23
N GLU A 15 0.97 9.21 23.21
CA GLU A 15 1.31 9.89 24.46
C GLU A 15 2.52 10.80 24.23
N CYS A 16 2.32 12.09 24.50
CA CYS A 16 3.30 13.14 24.27
C CYS A 16 3.27 14.10 25.47
N GLU A 17 4.41 14.25 26.16
CA GLU A 17 4.56 15.22 27.24
C GLU A 17 3.52 15.09 28.38
N GLY A 18 3.05 13.87 28.64
CA GLY A 18 2.04 13.58 29.67
C GLY A 18 0.59 13.74 29.23
N HIS A 19 0.35 14.07 27.95
CA HIS A 19 -0.98 14.22 27.35
C HIS A 19 -1.16 13.27 26.16
N ARG A 20 -2.42 13.00 25.78
CA ARG A 20 -2.74 12.26 24.55
C ARG A 20 -2.87 13.26 23.40
N HIS A 21 -1.96 13.18 22.44
CA HIS A 21 -1.96 14.01 21.23
C HIS A 21 -2.49 13.21 20.04
N THR A 22 -3.09 13.89 19.07
CA THR A 22 -3.59 13.29 17.84
C THR A 22 -2.68 13.58 16.67
N ILE A 23 -2.35 12.52 15.93
CA ILE A 23 -1.64 12.60 14.65
C ILE A 23 -2.61 12.29 13.54
N LEU A 24 -2.76 13.24 12.61
CA LEU A 24 -3.66 13.18 11.49
C LEU A 24 -2.85 13.01 10.19
N TRP A 25 -3.21 12.03 9.38
CA TRP A 25 -2.86 12.02 7.97
C TRP A 25 -4.05 12.55 7.17
N SER A 26 -3.79 13.55 6.33
CA SER A 26 -4.80 14.19 5.48
C SER A 26 -4.16 14.65 4.18
N ALA A 27 -4.81 14.37 3.05
CA ALA A 27 -4.42 14.85 1.73
C ALA A 27 -2.93 14.67 1.39
N GLY A 28 -2.33 13.53 1.76
CA GLY A 28 -0.94 13.20 1.45
C GLY A 28 0.07 13.53 2.55
N ASP A 29 -0.29 14.35 3.53
CA ASP A 29 0.62 14.85 4.56
C ASP A 29 0.25 14.41 5.98
N LEU A 30 1.24 14.41 6.86
CA LEU A 30 1.08 14.15 8.30
C LEU A 30 1.07 15.47 9.06
N LEU A 31 -0.02 15.73 9.79
CA LEU A 31 -0.29 16.92 10.57
C LEU A 31 -0.19 16.59 12.07
N LEU A 32 0.52 17.43 12.81
CA LEU A 32 0.64 17.37 14.27
C LEU A 32 -0.27 18.44 14.88
N SER A 33 -1.53 18.09 15.15
CA SER A 33 -2.55 19.06 15.62
C SER A 33 -2.14 19.77 16.91
N ASP A 34 -1.48 19.04 17.82
CA ASP A 34 -1.02 19.55 19.11
C ASP A 34 0.35 20.25 19.04
N HIS A 35 1.06 20.16 17.90
CA HIS A 35 2.32 20.86 17.64
C HIS A 35 2.25 21.63 16.30
N PRO A 36 1.45 22.70 16.21
CA PRO A 36 1.17 23.39 14.94
C PRO A 36 2.40 24.07 14.33
N ASN A 37 3.39 24.44 15.14
CA ASN A 37 4.64 25.05 14.67
C ASN A 37 5.82 24.08 14.79
N VAL A 38 5.86 23.11 13.86
CA VAL A 38 6.96 22.12 13.75
C VAL A 38 8.34 22.79 13.65
N GLY A 39 8.44 23.96 13.01
CA GLY A 39 9.69 24.71 12.91
C GLY A 39 10.21 25.17 14.27
N ALA A 40 9.33 25.72 15.11
CA ALA A 40 9.67 26.13 16.47
C ALA A 40 10.05 24.93 17.34
N GLU A 41 9.32 23.82 17.26
CA GLU A 41 9.65 22.59 17.98
C GLU A 41 11.05 22.07 17.63
N ARG A 42 11.39 22.04 16.33
CA ARG A 42 12.73 21.65 15.86
C ARG A 42 13.81 22.61 16.35
N ALA A 43 13.52 23.90 16.44
CA ALA A 43 14.45 24.89 16.99
C ALA A 43 14.69 24.66 18.50
N LEU A 44 13.63 24.40 19.28
CA LEU A 44 13.76 24.07 20.69
C LEU A 44 14.61 22.81 20.91
N VAL A 45 14.39 21.76 20.13
CA VAL A 45 15.21 20.54 20.17
C VAL A 45 16.68 20.85 19.82
N ALA A 46 16.93 21.65 18.79
CA ALA A 46 18.28 22.04 18.41
C ALA A 46 19.01 22.86 19.50
N LEU A 47 18.26 23.60 20.31
CA LEU A 47 18.76 24.37 21.46
C LEU A 47 18.89 23.50 22.74
N GLY A 48 18.71 22.19 22.65
CA GLY A 48 18.87 21.24 23.76
C GLY A 48 17.58 20.87 24.50
N GLY A 49 16.42 21.28 23.99
CA GLY A 49 15.12 20.85 24.48
C GLY A 49 14.86 19.35 24.23
N SER A 50 13.94 18.78 25.02
CA SER A 50 13.47 17.41 24.79
C SER A 50 12.71 17.30 23.47
N ARG A 51 12.92 16.21 22.74
CA ARG A 51 12.18 15.95 21.49
C ARG A 51 10.81 15.34 21.79
N PRO A 52 9.69 16.01 21.41
CA PRO A 52 8.37 15.45 21.63
C PRO A 52 8.15 14.16 20.82
N PRO A 53 7.48 13.13 21.37
CA PRO A 53 7.09 11.92 20.64
C PRO A 53 6.38 12.18 19.30
N CYS A 54 5.50 13.18 19.23
CA CYS A 54 4.85 13.60 17.97
C CYS A 54 5.86 13.98 16.87
N LEU A 55 6.91 14.72 17.24
CA LEU A 55 7.96 15.12 16.31
C LEU A 55 8.81 13.91 15.87
N ALA A 56 9.05 12.96 16.76
CA ALA A 56 9.72 11.71 16.41
C ALA A 56 8.91 10.90 15.38
N ILE A 57 7.59 10.84 15.51
CA ILE A 57 6.71 10.20 14.54
C ILE A 57 6.75 10.90 13.17
N LEU A 58 6.70 12.23 13.15
CA LEU A 58 6.80 12.98 11.89
C LEU A 58 8.12 12.69 11.17
N ASP A 59 9.24 12.62 11.90
CA ASP A 59 10.53 12.32 11.30
C ASP A 59 10.62 10.85 10.84
N LEU A 60 10.01 9.90 11.55
CA LEU A 60 9.87 8.50 11.09
C LEU A 60 9.04 8.40 9.81
N TRP A 61 7.92 9.13 9.73
CA TRP A 61 7.09 9.22 8.54
C TRP A 61 7.90 9.73 7.34
N ARG A 62 8.59 10.86 7.51
CA ARG A 62 9.43 11.44 6.44
C ARG A 62 10.55 10.50 6.02
N PHE A 63 11.16 9.79 6.96
CA PHE A 63 12.17 8.78 6.66
C PHE A 63 11.58 7.61 5.86
N ALA A 64 10.40 7.12 6.25
CA ALA A 64 9.69 6.07 5.52
C ALA A 64 9.41 6.46 4.07
N LEU A 65 8.97 7.70 3.82
CA LEU A 65 8.72 8.19 2.45
C LEU A 65 10.01 8.33 1.62
N ALA A 66 11.10 8.78 2.25
CA ALA A 66 12.35 9.02 1.56
C ALA A 66 13.06 7.73 1.12
N ASP A 67 13.02 6.70 1.97
CA ASP A 67 13.78 5.46 1.74
C ASP A 67 12.91 4.26 1.33
N GLY A 68 11.67 4.16 1.82
CA GLY A 68 10.72 3.11 1.41
C GLY A 68 11.04 1.70 1.91
N GLY A 69 12.17 1.46 2.58
CA GLY A 69 12.63 0.13 3.00
C GLY A 69 11.63 -0.70 3.82
N PHE A 70 10.68 -0.06 4.52
CA PHE A 70 9.62 -0.75 5.25
C PHE A 70 8.71 -1.60 4.35
N ILE A 71 8.69 -1.33 3.04
CA ILE A 71 7.89 -2.06 2.04
C ILE A 71 8.25 -3.54 2.01
N GLU A 72 9.50 -3.94 2.32
CA GLU A 72 9.89 -5.35 2.40
C GLU A 72 9.01 -6.14 3.37
N GLU A 73 8.79 -5.63 4.59
CA GLU A 73 7.92 -6.28 5.57
C GLU A 73 6.44 -6.05 5.26
N TRP A 74 6.08 -4.81 4.89
CA TRP A 74 4.69 -4.43 4.59
C TRP A 74 4.10 -5.22 3.42
N ALA A 75 4.89 -5.53 2.39
CA ALA A 75 4.43 -6.19 1.16
C ALA A 75 3.71 -7.52 1.46
N SER A 76 4.24 -8.28 2.44
CA SER A 76 3.69 -9.56 2.86
C SER A 76 2.37 -9.47 3.64
N GLN A 77 2.07 -8.32 4.25
CA GLN A 77 0.97 -8.16 5.20
C GLN A 77 -0.19 -7.40 4.59
N TYR A 78 -1.37 -8.01 4.49
CA TYR A 78 -2.56 -7.35 3.93
C TYR A 78 -3.27 -6.41 4.89
N LYS A 79 -3.25 -6.74 6.19
CA LYS A 79 -3.92 -6.00 7.26
C LYS A 79 -3.02 -6.00 8.48
N ALA A 80 -3.34 -5.15 9.45
CA ALA A 80 -2.68 -5.17 10.75
C ALA A 80 -2.68 -6.59 11.35
N ASP A 81 -1.49 -7.04 11.76
CA ASP A 81 -1.28 -8.29 12.48
C ASP A 81 -0.55 -7.99 13.80
N HIS A 82 -1.26 -8.14 14.91
CA HIS A 82 -0.76 -7.85 16.24
C HIS A 82 0.38 -8.80 16.65
N GLN A 83 0.30 -10.07 16.26
CA GLN A 83 1.32 -11.06 16.59
C GLN A 83 2.60 -10.79 15.80
N ARG A 84 2.48 -10.49 14.49
CA ARG A 84 3.63 -10.08 13.68
C ARG A 84 4.25 -8.79 14.20
N ARG A 85 3.44 -7.79 14.56
CA ARG A 85 3.93 -6.52 15.13
C ARG A 85 4.65 -6.72 16.46
N TRP A 86 4.13 -7.59 17.32
CA TRP A 86 4.81 -7.94 18.57
C TRP A 86 6.16 -8.61 18.29
N TRP A 87 6.20 -9.59 17.39
CA TRP A 87 7.46 -10.25 17.00
C TRP A 87 8.47 -9.27 16.41
N LEU A 88 8.04 -8.33 15.56
CA LEU A 88 8.90 -7.29 14.97
C LEU A 88 9.51 -6.37 16.03
N LYS A 89 8.80 -6.06 17.13
CA LYS A 89 9.36 -5.29 18.25
C LYS A 89 10.52 -6.05 18.90
N THR A 90 10.32 -7.33 19.19
CA THR A 90 11.37 -8.19 19.75
C THR A 90 12.57 -8.32 18.80
N ALA A 91 12.32 -8.48 17.50
CA ALA A 91 13.37 -8.54 16.48
C ALA A 91 14.16 -7.22 16.38
N LEU A 92 13.48 -6.08 16.45
CA LEU A 92 14.11 -4.76 16.48
C LEU A 92 14.99 -4.57 17.73
N GLU A 93 14.54 -5.00 18.89
CA GLU A 93 15.33 -4.96 20.13
C GLU A 93 16.60 -5.79 19.99
N ARG A 94 16.50 -7.03 19.50
CA ARG A 94 17.67 -7.90 19.24
C ARG A 94 18.62 -7.34 18.19
N LEU A 95 18.10 -6.71 17.13
CA LEU A 95 18.93 -6.03 16.15
C LEU A 95 19.75 -4.90 16.80
N ARG A 96 19.17 -4.16 17.75
CA ARG A 96 19.86 -3.07 18.46
C ARG A 96 20.87 -3.56 19.49
N SER A 97 20.52 -4.57 20.28
CA SER A 97 21.34 -5.04 21.41
C SER A 97 22.41 -6.06 21.00
N GLU A 98 22.07 -6.97 20.08
CA GLU A 98 22.89 -8.12 19.69
C GLU A 98 23.42 -8.01 18.25
N GLY A 99 22.88 -7.09 17.45
CA GLY A 99 23.23 -6.97 16.02
C GLY A 99 22.64 -8.09 15.14
N VAL A 100 21.67 -8.85 15.65
CA VAL A 100 21.00 -9.94 14.93
C VAL A 100 19.86 -9.39 14.08
N GLN A 101 19.96 -9.55 12.76
CA GLN A 101 18.96 -9.06 11.80
C GLN A 101 18.05 -10.19 11.35
N ASP A 102 16.88 -10.29 11.96
CA ASP A 102 15.85 -11.31 11.66
C ASP A 102 14.76 -10.82 10.69
N PHE A 103 14.86 -9.60 10.19
CA PHE A 103 13.86 -8.95 9.34
C PHE A 103 14.53 -7.88 8.49
N LEU A 104 13.86 -7.42 7.43
CA LEU A 104 14.39 -6.41 6.50
C LEU A 104 15.78 -6.78 5.94
N TYR A 105 15.94 -8.01 5.46
CA TYR A 105 17.22 -8.60 5.09
C TYR A 105 17.89 -7.92 3.90
N ASP A 106 17.11 -7.27 3.03
CA ASP A 106 17.66 -6.55 1.87
C ASP A 106 18.23 -5.18 2.26
N LEU A 107 18.07 -4.74 3.51
CA LEU A 107 18.55 -3.45 3.99
C LEU A 107 19.86 -3.57 4.78
N PRO A 108 20.78 -2.60 4.63
CA PRO A 108 21.85 -2.37 5.58
C PRO A 108 21.32 -2.24 7.02
N ARG A 109 22.09 -2.70 8.01
CA ARG A 109 21.65 -2.79 9.42
C ARG A 109 21.13 -1.47 9.99
N ASP A 110 21.82 -0.36 9.71
CA ASP A 110 21.43 0.98 10.18
C ASP A 110 20.06 1.39 9.62
N LYS A 111 19.81 1.10 8.33
CA LYS A 111 18.51 1.30 7.69
C LYS A 111 17.45 0.34 8.23
N ALA A 112 17.79 -0.93 8.44
CA ALA A 112 16.89 -1.93 9.01
C ALA A 112 16.41 -1.55 10.42
N VAL A 113 17.27 -0.98 11.26
CA VAL A 113 16.86 -0.44 12.58
C VAL A 113 15.82 0.66 12.40
N LYS A 114 16.07 1.63 11.51
CA LYS A 114 15.13 2.73 11.27
C LYS A 114 13.82 2.29 10.64
N MET A 115 13.85 1.35 9.72
CA MET A 115 12.63 0.80 9.13
C MET A 115 11.87 -0.11 10.09
N GLY A 116 12.57 -0.81 10.99
CA GLY A 116 11.93 -1.48 12.12
C GLY A 116 11.23 -0.53 13.06
N GLU A 117 11.82 0.64 13.37
CA GLU A 117 11.14 1.72 14.10
C GLU A 117 9.87 2.16 13.39
N VAL A 118 9.93 2.39 12.07
CA VAL A 118 8.77 2.77 11.26
C VAL A 118 7.64 1.74 11.39
N ILE A 119 7.91 0.45 11.13
CA ILE A 119 6.88 -0.60 11.08
C ILE A 119 6.29 -0.89 12.47
N THR A 120 7.10 -0.78 13.52
CA THR A 120 6.65 -1.07 14.89
C THR A 120 5.98 0.11 15.57
N THR A 121 6.17 1.34 15.07
CA THR A 121 5.60 2.58 15.61
C THR A 121 4.35 3.01 14.85
N LEU A 122 4.39 3.08 13.52
CA LEU A 122 3.25 3.57 12.74
C LEU A 122 2.11 2.55 12.71
N PRO A 123 0.83 2.98 12.74
CA PRO A 123 -0.30 2.11 12.45
C PRO A 123 -0.23 1.54 11.03
N HIS A 124 -0.84 0.37 10.80
CA HIS A 124 -0.82 -0.29 9.49
C HIS A 124 -1.43 0.60 8.38
N GLU A 125 -2.50 1.32 8.69
CA GLU A 125 -3.13 2.25 7.74
C GLU A 125 -2.17 3.39 7.34
N PHE A 126 -1.34 3.89 8.26
CA PHE A 126 -0.30 4.86 7.93
C PHE A 126 0.79 4.23 7.06
N LEU A 127 1.16 2.97 7.28
CA LEU A 127 2.08 2.26 6.38
C LEU A 127 1.49 2.10 4.97
N ASP A 128 0.18 1.88 4.86
CA ASP A 128 -0.52 1.86 3.57
C ASP A 128 -0.43 3.21 2.85
N ARG A 129 -0.61 4.33 3.58
CA ARG A 129 -0.44 5.69 3.04
C ARG A 129 1.01 5.98 2.64
N ALA A 130 1.96 5.58 3.48
CA ALA A 130 3.38 5.76 3.20
C ALA A 130 3.79 4.98 1.94
N MET A 131 3.29 3.75 1.78
CA MET A 131 3.58 2.94 0.61
C MET A 131 3.05 3.58 -0.66
N ALA A 132 1.79 4.05 -0.63
CA ALA A 132 1.20 4.73 -1.77
C ALA A 132 1.99 5.98 -2.17
N ALA A 133 2.46 6.76 -1.20
CA ALA A 133 3.32 7.92 -1.45
C ALA A 133 4.70 7.53 -2.03
N VAL A 134 5.33 6.46 -1.54
CA VAL A 134 6.60 5.94 -2.11
C VAL A 134 6.41 5.49 -3.56
N VAL A 135 5.35 4.75 -3.85
CA VAL A 135 5.03 4.26 -5.20
C VAL A 135 4.73 5.42 -6.15
N ASP A 136 3.90 6.39 -5.74
CA ASP A 136 3.60 7.59 -6.53
C ASP A 136 4.86 8.44 -6.81
N ALA A 137 5.74 8.60 -5.82
CA ALA A 137 7.03 9.27 -6.01
C ALA A 137 7.98 8.47 -6.92
N GLY A 138 7.88 7.14 -6.92
CA GLY A 138 8.60 6.26 -7.84
C GLY A 138 8.13 6.45 -9.27
N ASP A 139 6.82 6.47 -9.49
CA ASP A 139 6.20 6.67 -10.79
C ASP A 139 6.63 8.01 -11.42
N LYS A 140 6.57 9.09 -10.64
CA LYS A 140 7.02 10.43 -11.05
C LYS A 140 8.53 10.53 -11.35
N ARG A 141 9.34 9.61 -10.83
CA ARG A 141 10.80 9.57 -11.03
C ARG A 141 11.24 8.52 -12.06
N GLY A 142 10.31 7.88 -12.76
CA GLY A 142 10.63 6.88 -13.78
C GLY A 142 11.06 5.54 -13.18
N TRP A 143 10.56 5.18 -12.01
CA TRP A 143 10.76 3.87 -11.36
C TRP A 143 12.22 3.54 -11.02
N ASP A 144 13.00 4.56 -10.63
CA ASP A 144 14.37 4.38 -10.12
C ASP A 144 14.37 3.78 -8.70
N PHE A 145 14.17 2.47 -8.62
CA PHE A 145 14.20 1.69 -7.38
C PHE A 145 15.35 0.67 -7.40
N SER A 146 15.81 0.26 -6.23
CA SER A 146 16.71 -0.88 -6.13
C SER A 146 16.01 -2.17 -6.63
N PRO A 147 16.77 -3.17 -7.11
CA PRO A 147 16.18 -4.45 -7.53
C PRO A 147 15.35 -5.15 -6.44
N SER A 148 15.77 -5.06 -5.17
CA SER A 148 15.02 -5.58 -4.04
C SER A 148 13.68 -4.87 -3.86
N MET A 149 13.67 -3.54 -3.97
CA MET A 149 12.46 -2.74 -3.87
C MET A 149 11.48 -3.03 -5.01
N HIS A 150 11.97 -3.16 -6.25
CA HIS A 150 11.15 -3.62 -7.39
C HIS A 150 10.48 -4.97 -7.13
N ARG A 151 11.23 -5.92 -6.56
CA ARG A 151 10.69 -7.24 -6.18
C ARG A 151 9.57 -7.10 -5.14
N HIS A 152 9.77 -6.33 -4.08
CA HIS A 152 8.76 -6.18 -3.02
C HIS A 152 7.49 -5.49 -3.52
N ILE A 153 7.62 -4.43 -4.31
CA ILE A 153 6.49 -3.73 -4.95
C ILE A 153 5.74 -4.68 -5.89
N THR A 154 6.47 -5.48 -6.67
CA THR A 154 5.90 -6.47 -7.58
C THR A 154 5.09 -7.52 -6.83
N GLU A 155 5.66 -8.13 -5.79
CA GLU A 155 4.97 -9.15 -5.00
C GLU A 155 3.78 -8.57 -4.22
N ALA A 156 3.90 -7.35 -3.69
CA ALA A 156 2.79 -6.64 -3.09
C ALA A 156 1.65 -6.42 -4.09
N THR A 157 1.96 -5.94 -5.30
CA THR A 157 0.98 -5.73 -6.38
C THR A 157 0.26 -7.03 -6.71
N LYS A 158 0.98 -8.13 -6.91
CA LYS A 158 0.40 -9.46 -7.18
C LYS A 158 -0.50 -9.93 -6.04
N LEU A 159 -0.05 -9.80 -4.79
CA LEU A 159 -0.80 -10.23 -3.62
C LEU A 159 -2.11 -9.43 -3.46
N ARG A 160 -2.04 -8.11 -3.58
CA ARG A 160 -3.22 -7.23 -3.48
C ARG A 160 -4.19 -7.42 -4.65
N ALA A 161 -3.67 -7.60 -5.87
CA ALA A 161 -4.46 -7.91 -7.04
C ALA A 161 -5.18 -9.26 -6.90
N ARG A 162 -4.47 -10.31 -6.43
CA ARG A 162 -5.06 -11.63 -6.18
C ARG A 162 -6.22 -11.57 -5.19
N ARG A 163 -6.08 -10.80 -4.09
CA ARG A 163 -7.18 -10.68 -3.12
C ARG A 163 -8.36 -9.91 -3.70
N SER A 164 -8.08 -8.83 -4.43
CA SER A 164 -9.11 -8.01 -5.06
C SER A 164 -9.87 -8.78 -6.14
N ILE A 165 -9.21 -9.61 -6.96
CA ILE A 165 -9.90 -10.42 -7.98
C ILE A 165 -10.78 -11.50 -7.35
N VAL A 166 -10.30 -12.15 -6.27
CA VAL A 166 -11.10 -13.14 -5.53
C VAL A 166 -12.35 -12.48 -4.94
N GLN A 167 -12.21 -11.28 -4.38
CA GLN A 167 -13.34 -10.50 -3.87
C GLN A 167 -14.30 -10.08 -4.99
N ALA A 168 -13.81 -9.63 -6.15
CA ALA A 168 -14.66 -9.28 -7.28
C ALA A 168 -15.43 -10.50 -7.82
N LEU A 169 -14.75 -11.64 -8.02
CA LEU A 169 -15.37 -12.87 -8.50
C LEU A 169 -16.41 -13.44 -7.53
N ALA A 170 -16.30 -13.18 -6.22
CA ALA A 170 -17.34 -13.54 -5.26
C ALA A 170 -18.67 -12.81 -5.51
N HIS A 171 -18.64 -11.65 -6.17
CA HIS A 171 -19.81 -10.86 -6.56
C HIS A 171 -20.28 -11.14 -7.99
N GLN A 172 -19.55 -11.96 -8.76
CA GLN A 172 -19.88 -12.27 -10.15
C GLN A 172 -21.22 -13.02 -10.28
N ARG A 173 -21.96 -12.69 -11.34
CA ARG A 173 -23.19 -13.39 -11.75
C ARG A 173 -23.10 -13.86 -13.20
N PRO A 174 -23.36 -15.14 -13.53
CA PRO A 174 -23.63 -16.26 -12.63
C PRO A 174 -22.52 -16.52 -11.60
N SER A 175 -22.87 -17.12 -10.46
CA SER A 175 -21.91 -17.35 -9.36
C SER A 175 -20.78 -18.27 -9.78
N VAL A 176 -19.56 -17.91 -9.39
CA VAL A 176 -18.34 -18.68 -9.63
C VAL A 176 -18.00 -19.48 -8.38
N PRO A 177 -18.00 -20.82 -8.41
CA PRO A 177 -17.64 -21.63 -7.25
C PRO A 177 -16.17 -21.43 -6.86
N SER A 178 -15.91 -21.31 -5.57
CA SER A 178 -14.57 -21.24 -4.97
C SER A 178 -13.57 -20.32 -5.71
N PRO A 179 -13.83 -19.00 -5.83
CA PRO A 179 -12.97 -18.10 -6.60
C PRO A 179 -11.49 -18.12 -6.18
N ALA A 180 -11.20 -18.42 -4.92
CA ALA A 180 -9.84 -18.53 -4.38
C ALA A 180 -9.01 -19.68 -4.99
N LEU A 181 -9.67 -20.70 -5.56
CA LEU A 181 -9.03 -21.86 -6.18
C LEU A 181 -8.74 -21.66 -7.67
N ILE A 182 -9.23 -20.58 -8.27
CA ILE A 182 -9.00 -20.31 -9.69
C ILE A 182 -7.52 -19.94 -9.89
N PRO A 183 -6.80 -20.63 -10.80
CA PRO A 183 -5.48 -20.23 -11.22
C PRO A 183 -5.43 -18.75 -11.59
N PHE A 184 -4.56 -18.01 -10.92
CA PHE A 184 -4.41 -16.58 -11.10
C PHE A 184 -2.95 -16.24 -11.38
N LYS A 185 -2.72 -15.58 -12.51
CA LYS A 185 -1.42 -15.04 -12.89
C LYS A 185 -1.52 -13.52 -13.01
N CYS A 186 -0.65 -12.83 -12.29
CA CYS A 186 -0.51 -11.38 -12.40
C CYS A 186 0.91 -11.06 -12.87
N ILE A 187 0.98 -10.47 -14.05
CA ILE A 187 2.19 -9.89 -14.62
C ILE A 187 2.23 -8.44 -14.12
N VAL A 188 3.39 -8.03 -13.61
CA VAL A 188 3.62 -6.65 -13.16
C VAL A 188 4.73 -6.10 -14.03
N GLU A 189 4.42 -5.07 -14.81
CA GLU A 189 5.32 -4.50 -15.81
C GLU A 189 5.08 -2.99 -15.90
N LEU A 190 6.06 -2.23 -16.40
CA LEU A 190 5.96 -0.77 -16.55
C LEU A 190 5.21 -0.35 -17.83
N SER A 191 4.40 -1.25 -18.39
CA SER A 191 3.52 -0.94 -19.51
C SER A 191 2.30 -0.19 -18.99
N ASP A 192 1.96 0.93 -19.63
CA ASP A 192 0.79 1.74 -19.30
C ASP A 192 -0.54 1.09 -19.71
N VAL A 193 -0.51 -0.01 -20.46
CA VAL A 193 -1.73 -0.66 -20.96
C VAL A 193 -2.01 -1.90 -20.12
N PRO A 194 -2.91 -1.84 -19.11
CA PRO A 194 -3.31 -3.02 -18.38
C PRO A 194 -4.06 -3.97 -19.31
N SER A 195 -3.93 -5.27 -19.06
CA SER A 195 -4.61 -6.29 -19.84
C SER A 195 -5.27 -7.34 -18.96
N VAL A 196 -6.29 -7.98 -19.52
CA VAL A 196 -6.98 -9.09 -18.89
C VAL A 196 -7.25 -10.16 -19.94
N SER A 197 -6.99 -11.40 -19.57
CA SER A 197 -7.44 -12.58 -20.29
C SER A 197 -7.85 -13.67 -19.30
N GLY A 198 -8.66 -14.62 -19.75
CA GLY A 198 -9.15 -15.65 -18.86
C GLY A 198 -10.40 -16.31 -19.39
N LEU A 199 -10.81 -17.34 -18.65
CA LEU A 199 -12.04 -18.08 -18.88
C LEU A 199 -12.56 -18.51 -17.51
N LEU A 200 -13.88 -18.41 -17.29
CA LEU A 200 -14.55 -19.02 -16.14
C LEU A 200 -15.51 -20.10 -16.65
N SER A 201 -15.08 -21.35 -16.54
CA SER A 201 -15.74 -22.53 -17.13
C SER A 201 -15.66 -23.75 -16.20
N GLY A 202 -15.65 -23.52 -14.89
CA GLY A 202 -15.51 -24.59 -13.90
C GLY A 202 -14.05 -25.03 -13.78
N ARG A 203 -13.72 -26.26 -14.20
CA ARG A 203 -12.37 -26.83 -14.03
C ARG A 203 -11.30 -26.17 -14.90
N ASP A 204 -11.68 -25.66 -16.06
CA ASP A 204 -10.77 -24.99 -17.00
C ASP A 204 -10.69 -23.47 -16.74
N SER A 205 -11.12 -23.02 -15.55
CA SER A 205 -11.10 -21.60 -15.21
C SER A 205 -9.68 -21.11 -14.97
N TYR A 206 -9.35 -19.93 -15.47
CA TYR A 206 -8.10 -19.23 -15.18
C TYR A 206 -8.28 -17.72 -15.39
N VAL A 207 -7.44 -16.94 -14.71
CA VAL A 207 -7.39 -15.49 -14.87
C VAL A 207 -5.93 -15.06 -15.01
N GLU A 208 -5.65 -14.28 -16.05
CA GLU A 208 -4.37 -13.63 -16.26
C GLU A 208 -4.58 -12.13 -16.43
N ILE A 209 -3.86 -11.33 -15.65
CA ILE A 209 -3.87 -9.88 -15.76
C ILE A 209 -2.45 -9.34 -15.89
N SER A 210 -2.31 -8.22 -16.58
CA SER A 210 -1.12 -7.37 -16.51
C SER A 210 -1.46 -6.04 -15.86
N LEU A 211 -0.64 -5.62 -14.90
CA LEU A 211 -0.81 -4.38 -14.13
C LEU A 211 0.49 -3.58 -14.10
N HIS A 212 0.35 -2.26 -14.20
CA HIS A 212 1.40 -1.34 -13.83
C HIS A 212 1.56 -1.29 -12.30
N PRO A 213 2.77 -1.30 -11.71
CA PRO A 213 2.93 -1.19 -10.25
C PRO A 213 2.36 0.09 -9.61
N ARG A 214 2.09 1.17 -10.38
CA ARG A 214 1.34 2.35 -9.89
C ARG A 214 -0.08 2.01 -9.45
N TRP A 215 -0.61 0.86 -9.86
CA TRP A 215 -1.88 0.33 -9.39
C TRP A 215 -1.99 0.31 -7.87
N LEU A 216 -0.88 0.11 -7.15
CA LEU A 216 -0.87 0.16 -5.69
C LEU A 216 -1.28 1.54 -5.14
N SER A 217 -0.80 2.65 -5.71
CA SER A 217 -1.16 3.99 -5.28
C SER A 217 -2.48 4.47 -5.91
N GLU A 218 -2.69 4.23 -7.20
CA GLU A 218 -3.81 4.79 -7.96
C GLU A 218 -5.12 4.02 -7.83
N VAL A 219 -5.08 2.73 -7.46
CA VAL A 219 -6.27 1.89 -7.40
C VAL A 219 -6.45 1.31 -5.99
N TRP A 220 -5.43 0.63 -5.49
CA TRP A 220 -5.53 -0.07 -4.21
C TRP A 220 -5.59 0.89 -3.02
N ALA A 221 -4.67 1.84 -2.92
CA ALA A 221 -4.62 2.78 -1.80
C ALA A 221 -5.82 3.73 -1.74
N ARG A 222 -6.47 3.98 -2.90
CA ARG A 222 -7.74 4.71 -3.03
C ARG A 222 -8.97 3.91 -2.63
N GLY A 223 -8.82 2.61 -2.33
CA GLY A 223 -9.92 1.75 -1.94
C GLY A 223 -10.86 1.36 -3.08
N VAL A 224 -10.42 1.53 -4.34
CA VAL A 224 -11.25 1.27 -5.54
C VAL A 224 -10.82 0.02 -6.31
N SER A 225 -9.97 -0.84 -5.72
CA SER A 225 -9.54 -2.10 -6.34
C SER A 225 -10.70 -3.06 -6.61
N VAL A 226 -11.77 -2.98 -5.81
CA VAL A 226 -13.06 -3.58 -6.10
C VAL A 226 -14.14 -2.52 -5.91
N SER A 227 -14.82 -2.15 -6.99
CA SER A 227 -15.94 -1.21 -6.96
C SER A 227 -17.12 -1.78 -7.75
N ALA A 228 -18.34 -1.60 -7.22
CA ALA A 228 -19.56 -2.21 -7.76
C ALA A 228 -19.44 -3.73 -8.00
N GLY A 229 -18.67 -4.44 -7.17
CA GLY A 229 -18.43 -5.88 -7.29
C GLY A 229 -17.47 -6.29 -8.42
N ARG A 230 -16.86 -5.34 -9.13
CA ARG A 230 -15.91 -5.60 -10.22
C ARG A 230 -14.49 -5.22 -9.82
N PHE A 231 -13.52 -5.95 -10.36
CA PHE A 231 -12.09 -5.65 -10.18
C PHE A 231 -11.70 -4.46 -11.07
N THR A 232 -10.99 -3.50 -10.51
CA THR A 232 -10.49 -2.32 -11.23
C THR A 232 -9.04 -2.53 -11.67
N LEU A 233 -8.80 -2.49 -12.98
CA LEU A 233 -7.47 -2.58 -13.61
C LEU A 233 -6.71 -1.26 -13.55
N GLU A 234 -7.40 -0.14 -13.70
CA GLU A 234 -6.80 1.19 -13.77
C GLU A 234 -7.86 2.26 -13.45
N VAL A 235 -7.41 3.42 -12.95
CA VAL A 235 -8.20 4.65 -12.91
C VAL A 235 -7.61 5.65 -13.88
N THR A 236 -8.41 6.12 -14.84
CA THR A 236 -8.04 7.25 -15.70
C THR A 236 -8.87 8.46 -15.32
N GLU A 237 -8.26 9.65 -15.37
CA GLU A 237 -8.94 10.89 -14.99
C GLU A 237 -8.95 11.88 -16.16
N HIS A 238 -10.10 12.47 -16.41
CA HIS A 238 -10.27 13.52 -17.42
C HIS A 238 -11.28 14.55 -16.92
N ASN A 239 -10.92 15.85 -16.94
CA ASN A 239 -11.76 16.96 -16.45
C ASN A 239 -12.35 16.71 -15.06
N GLU A 240 -11.51 16.30 -14.10
CA GLU A 240 -11.90 16.02 -12.70
C GLU A 240 -12.87 14.84 -12.50
N VAL A 241 -13.24 14.12 -13.58
CA VAL A 241 -14.02 12.89 -13.50
C VAL A 241 -13.09 11.69 -13.52
N ALA A 242 -13.16 10.87 -12.48
CA ALA A 242 -12.44 9.61 -12.40
C ALA A 242 -13.22 8.50 -13.10
N THR A 243 -12.56 7.78 -14.01
CA THR A 243 -13.11 6.64 -14.74
C THR A 243 -12.35 5.39 -14.36
N LEU A 244 -13.06 4.42 -13.78
CA LEU A 244 -12.56 3.09 -13.47
C LEU A 244 -12.63 2.20 -14.71
N HIS A 245 -11.53 1.54 -15.04
CA HIS A 245 -11.49 0.47 -16.05
C HIS A 245 -11.58 -0.85 -15.31
N GLN A 246 -12.70 -1.54 -15.48
CA GLN A 246 -13.04 -2.70 -14.66
C GLN A 246 -13.23 -3.96 -15.50
N ILE A 247 -13.00 -5.12 -14.88
CA ILE A 247 -13.25 -6.41 -15.51
C ILE A 247 -14.73 -6.76 -15.37
N GLU A 248 -15.38 -6.98 -16.51
CA GLU A 248 -16.69 -7.61 -16.59
C GLU A 248 -16.56 -9.00 -17.20
N TRP A 249 -17.27 -9.97 -16.63
CA TRP A 249 -17.31 -11.34 -17.16
C TRP A 249 -18.63 -11.58 -17.86
N ALA A 250 -18.58 -11.70 -19.18
CA ALA A 250 -19.76 -11.88 -20.02
C ALA A 250 -19.87 -13.31 -20.55
N LYS A 251 -21.10 -13.77 -20.78
CA LYS A 251 -21.36 -15.13 -21.29
C LYS A 251 -20.88 -15.27 -22.73
N ALA A 252 -20.00 -16.25 -22.97
CA ALA A 252 -19.55 -16.71 -24.26
C ALA A 252 -19.95 -18.19 -24.47
N LYS A 253 -19.59 -18.77 -25.63
CA LYS A 253 -19.90 -20.18 -25.94
C LYS A 253 -19.31 -21.16 -24.92
N ASP A 254 -18.09 -20.89 -24.45
CA ASP A 254 -17.28 -21.83 -23.65
C ASP A 254 -17.20 -21.47 -22.15
N GLY A 255 -17.98 -20.49 -21.68
CA GLY A 255 -17.92 -19.98 -20.31
C GLY A 255 -18.06 -18.47 -20.23
N LEU A 256 -17.63 -17.86 -19.12
CA LEU A 256 -17.55 -16.41 -19.01
C LEU A 256 -16.17 -15.93 -19.48
N LYS A 257 -16.14 -14.94 -20.37
CA LYS A 257 -14.90 -14.30 -20.82
C LYS A 257 -14.81 -12.87 -20.27
N PRO A 258 -13.60 -12.42 -19.92
CA PRO A 258 -13.41 -11.08 -19.40
C PRO A 258 -13.41 -10.06 -20.55
N SER A 259 -13.97 -8.90 -20.28
CA SER A 259 -13.82 -7.68 -21.08
C SER A 259 -13.56 -6.50 -20.14
N VAL A 260 -12.95 -5.45 -20.67
CA VAL A 260 -12.76 -4.19 -19.91
C VAL A 260 -13.95 -3.28 -20.19
N VAL A 261 -14.61 -2.85 -19.12
CA VAL A 261 -15.69 -1.86 -19.15
C VAL A 261 -15.27 -0.60 -18.39
N LYS A 262 -15.84 0.54 -18.77
CA LYS A 262 -15.56 1.84 -18.13
C LYS A 262 -16.71 2.25 -17.23
N HIS A 263 -16.41 2.71 -16.03
CA HIS A 263 -17.38 3.21 -15.05
C HIS A 263 -16.90 4.53 -14.46
N GLN A 264 -17.75 5.57 -14.47
CA GLN A 264 -17.41 6.87 -13.89
C GLN A 264 -17.77 6.90 -12.40
N LEU A 265 -16.89 7.47 -11.58
CA LEU A 265 -17.12 7.78 -10.16
C LEU A 265 -17.81 9.13 -9.99
#